data_AF-A0A1S8A772-F1
#
_entry.id   AF-A0A1S8A772-F1
#
_cell.length_a   1.000
_cell.length_b   1.000
_cell.length_c   1.000
_cell.angle_alpha   90.00
_cell.angle_beta   90.00
_cell.angle_gamma   90.00
#
_symmetry.space_group_name_H-M   'P 1'
#
loop_
_entity.id
_entity.type
_entity.pdbx_description
1 polymer ?
#
loop_
_entity_poly.entity_id
_entity_poly.type
_entity_poly.pdbx_seq_one_letter_code
_entity_poly.pdbx_strand_id
1 'polypeptide(L)'
;MGQSPSSPLATCLNAVCNGRSDCVAYPDNPLYQITWVNRYNLDLPVTPIAVTHPRTAEDVSGFVKCAAANSIKVQPRSGGHSYA
;
A
#
# COMPACT_ATOMS: atom_id res chain seq x y z
N MET A 1 -9.25 -11.58 13.62
CA MET A 1 -10.46 -10.98 13.02
C MET A 1 -10.12 -9.51 12.73
N GLY A 2 -9.31 -9.26 11.70
CA GLY A 2 -8.77 -7.91 11.39
C GLY A 2 -9.71 -7.19 10.44
N GLN A 3 -10.39 -6.16 10.92
CA GLN A 3 -11.33 -5.36 10.13
C GLN A 3 -10.51 -4.49 9.18
N SER A 4 -10.66 -4.69 7.87
CA SER A 4 -10.12 -3.75 6.89
C SER A 4 -10.61 -2.33 7.21
N PRO A 5 -9.76 -1.30 7.17
CA PRO A 5 -10.20 0.06 7.46
C PRO A 5 -11.33 0.42 6.49
N SER A 6 -12.52 0.75 6.99
CA SER A 6 -13.69 1.11 6.18
C SER A 6 -13.57 2.55 5.66
N SER A 7 -12.44 2.88 5.03
CA SER A 7 -12.20 4.19 4.44
C SER A 7 -12.55 4.18 2.93
N PRO A 8 -12.90 5.33 2.34
CA PRO A 8 -13.11 5.45 0.90
C PRO A 8 -11.86 5.05 0.10
N LEU A 9 -10.67 5.35 0.63
CA LEU A 9 -9.40 4.91 0.07
C LEU A 9 -9.30 3.38 0.04
N ALA A 10 -9.49 2.71 1.18
CA ALA A 10 -9.35 1.26 1.26
C ALA A 10 -10.36 0.54 0.36
N THR A 11 -11.60 1.03 0.30
CA THR A 11 -12.62 0.52 -0.63
C THR A 11 -12.14 0.60 -2.07
N CYS A 12 -11.58 1.74 -2.48
CA CYS A 12 -11.05 1.95 -3.83
C CYS A 12 -9.85 1.04 -4.11
N LEU A 13 -8.88 0.95 -3.20
CA LEU A 13 -7.69 0.11 -3.35
C LEU A 13 -8.07 -1.38 -3.45
N ASN A 14 -8.99 -1.85 -2.60
CA ASN A 14 -9.48 -3.22 -2.62
C ASN A 14 -10.20 -3.56 -3.94
N ALA A 15 -10.92 -2.60 -4.53
CA ALA A 15 -11.56 -2.77 -5.83
C ALA A 15 -10.55 -3.00 -6.97
N VAL A 16 -9.44 -2.24 -6.98
CA VAL A 16 -8.32 -2.46 -7.93
C VAL A 16 -7.72 -3.86 -7.75
N CYS A 17 -7.66 -4.34 -6.51
CA CYS A 17 -7.13 -5.67 -6.22
C CYS A 17 -7.99 -6.83 -6.71
N ASN A 18 -9.28 -6.60 -7.00
CA ASN A 18 -10.20 -7.62 -7.54
C ASN A 18 -10.12 -8.97 -6.80
N GLY A 19 -10.09 -8.94 -5.46
CA GLY A 19 -10.02 -10.13 -4.61
C GLY A 19 -8.64 -10.75 -4.40
N ARG A 20 -7.56 -10.19 -4.97
CA ARG A 20 -6.17 -10.67 -4.73
C ARG A 20 -5.72 -10.36 -3.29
N SER A 21 -5.32 -11.40 -2.55
CA SER A 21 -4.89 -11.30 -1.15
C SER A 21 -3.50 -10.69 -0.96
N ASP A 22 -2.62 -10.78 -1.95
CA ASP A 22 -1.26 -10.23 -1.91
C ASP A 22 -1.12 -8.84 -2.58
N CYS A 23 -2.25 -8.17 -2.81
CA CYS A 23 -2.30 -6.94 -3.62
C CYS A 23 -2.28 -5.64 -2.80
N VAL A 24 -2.91 -5.61 -1.62
CA VAL A 24 -2.91 -4.42 -0.76
C VAL A 24 -2.85 -4.82 0.71
N ALA A 25 -2.13 -4.04 1.51
CA ALA A 25 -2.10 -4.18 2.94
C ALA A 25 -2.18 -2.86 3.68
N TYR A 26 -2.72 -2.95 4.90
CA TYR A 26 -2.96 -1.83 5.80
C TYR A 26 -2.22 -2.04 7.14
N PRO A 27 -2.02 -0.98 7.95
CA PRO A 27 -1.31 -1.06 9.23
C PRO A 27 -1.82 -2.09 10.24
N ASP A 28 -3.10 -2.47 10.17
CA ASP A 28 -3.70 -3.50 11.03
C ASP A 28 -3.27 -4.93 10.65
N ASN A 29 -2.70 -5.12 9.45
CA ASN A 29 -2.26 -6.45 9.04
C ASN A 29 -1.17 -6.99 9.97
N PRO A 30 -1.25 -8.27 10.40
CA PRO A 30 -0.20 -8.91 11.16
C PRO A 30 1.14 -8.77 10.45
N LEU A 31 2.17 -8.34 11.19
CA LEU A 31 3.53 -8.16 10.67
C LEU A 31 3.66 -7.16 9.51
N TYR A 32 2.72 -6.21 9.34
CA TYR A 32 2.71 -5.23 8.24
C TYR A 32 4.07 -4.56 7.96
N GLN A 33 4.74 -4.09 9.02
CA GLN A 33 6.04 -3.44 8.92
C GLN A 33 7.13 -4.36 8.36
N ILE A 34 7.07 -5.65 8.67
CA ILE A 34 8.09 -6.63 8.30
C ILE A 34 7.81 -7.18 6.90
N THR A 35 6.54 -7.52 6.60
CA THR A 35 6.20 -8.26 5.38
C THR A 35 5.79 -7.37 4.21
N TRP A 36 5.33 -6.14 4.45
CA TRP A 36 4.86 -5.23 3.40
C TRP A 36 5.71 -3.97 3.29
N VAL A 37 6.01 -3.32 4.43
CA VAL A 37 6.86 -2.12 4.40
C VAL A 37 8.32 -2.50 4.18
N ASN A 38 8.82 -3.57 4.80
CA ASN A 38 10.16 -4.15 4.61
C ASN A 38 11.24 -3.07 4.41
N ARG A 39 11.51 -2.26 5.44
CA ARG A 39 12.42 -1.10 5.33
C ARG A 39 13.86 -1.55 5.18
N TYR A 40 14.60 -0.96 4.23
CA TYR A 40 16.04 -1.17 4.10
C TYR A 40 16.81 -0.35 5.16
N ASN A 41 16.51 0.94 5.25
CA ASN A 41 17.03 1.78 6.32
C ASN A 41 16.17 1.62 7.59
N LEU A 42 16.71 0.91 8.59
CA LEU A 42 16.02 0.65 9.85
C LEU A 42 15.96 1.89 10.77
N ASP A 43 16.83 2.86 10.55
CA ASP A 43 16.96 4.09 11.35
C ASP A 43 15.81 5.09 11.09
N LEU A 44 15.19 5.04 9.91
CA LEU A 44 14.06 5.89 9.54
C LEU A 44 12.72 5.17 9.71
N PRO A 45 11.91 5.51 10.74
CA PRO A 45 10.59 4.92 10.91
C PRO A 45 9.61 5.52 9.90
N VAL A 46 9.08 4.68 9.00
CA VAL A 46 7.97 5.04 8.10
C VAL A 46 6.80 4.08 8.30
N THR A 47 5.59 4.64 8.39
CA THR A 47 4.34 3.87 8.51
C THR A 47 3.36 4.36 7.45
N PRO A 48 3.39 3.77 6.24
CA PRO A 48 2.43 4.10 5.21
C PRO A 48 1.01 3.67 5.63
N ILE A 49 0.01 4.41 5.16
CA ILE A 49 -1.41 4.09 5.42
C ILE A 49 -1.91 2.89 4.61
N ALA A 50 -1.22 2.57 3.50
CA ALA A 50 -1.43 1.38 2.70
C ALA A 50 -0.15 1.07 1.88
N VAL A 51 0.10 -0.20 1.61
CA VAL A 51 1.13 -0.66 0.65
C VAL A 51 0.42 -1.51 -0.39
N THR A 52 0.73 -1.30 -1.66
CA THR A 52 0.14 -2.03 -2.79
C THR A 52 1.22 -2.72 -3.61
N HIS A 53 0.94 -3.94 -4.06
CA HIS A 53 1.76 -4.68 -5.03
C HIS A 53 1.02 -4.80 -6.37
N PRO A 54 1.17 -3.80 -7.26
CA PRO A 54 0.60 -3.87 -8.60
C PRO A 54 1.27 -4.98 -9.42
N ARG A 55 0.49 -5.67 -10.26
CA ARG A 55 1.01 -6.66 -11.22
C ARG A 55 0.99 -6.15 -12.66
N THR A 56 0.15 -5.17 -12.96
CA THR A 56 0.00 -4.59 -14.31
C THR A 56 0.04 -3.07 -14.29
N ALA A 57 0.19 -2.44 -15.46
CA ALA A 57 0.16 -0.98 -15.58
C ALA A 57 -1.22 -0.41 -15.23
N GLU A 58 -2.28 -1.17 -15.50
CA GLU A 58 -3.66 -0.83 -15.12
C GLU A 58 -3.80 -0.76 -13.60
N ASP A 59 -3.23 -1.71 -12.86
CA ASP A 59 -3.19 -1.68 -11.39
C ASP A 59 -2.53 -0.39 -10.87
N VAL A 60 -1.35 -0.05 -11.40
CA VAL A 60 -0.63 1.17 -11.03
C VAL A 60 -1.52 2.40 -11.25
N SER A 61 -2.15 2.49 -12.42
CA SER A 61 -3.03 3.61 -12.74
C SER A 61 -4.25 3.68 -11.82
N GLY A 62 -4.80 2.52 -11.44
CA GLY A 62 -5.93 2.41 -10.51
C GLY A 62 -5.58 2.92 -9.12
N PHE A 63 -4.44 2.48 -8.57
CA PHE A 63 -3.98 2.92 -7.26
C PHE A 63 -3.67 4.42 -7.21
N VAL A 64 -3.02 4.95 -8.25
CA VAL A 64 -2.73 6.40 -8.35
C VAL A 64 -4.03 7.21 -8.41
N LYS A 65 -5.04 6.75 -9.16
CA LYS A 65 -6.37 7.39 -9.19
C LYS A 65 -7.06 7.36 -7.83
N CYS A 66 -7.03 6.21 -7.13
CA CYS A 66 -7.57 6.10 -5.78
C CYS A 66 -6.89 7.07 -4.81
N ALA A 67 -5.56 7.18 -4.85
CA ALA A 67 -4.81 8.10 -4.01
C ALA A 67 -5.14 9.57 -4.32
N ALA A 68 -5.19 9.95 -5.60
CA ALA A 68 -5.53 11.31 -6.03
C ALA A 68 -6.95 11.72 -5.59
N ALA A 69 -7.94 10.83 -5.76
CA ALA A 69 -9.32 11.08 -5.33
C ALA A 69 -9.45 11.28 -3.81
N ASN A 70 -8.55 10.68 -3.03
CA ASN A 70 -8.52 10.79 -1.58
C ASN A 70 -7.46 11.79 -1.06
N SER A 71 -6.83 12.57 -1.95
CA SER A 71 -5.76 13.53 -1.61
C SER A 71 -4.56 12.92 -0.86
N ILE A 72 -4.22 11.67 -1.17
CA ILE A 72 -3.11 10.93 -0.57
C ILE A 72 -1.86 11.01 -1.47
N LYS A 73 -0.69 11.15 -0.85
CA LYS A 73 0.59 11.13 -1.56
C LYS A 73 1.00 9.68 -1.88
N VAL A 74 1.57 9.47 -3.07
CA VAL A 74 2.05 8.17 -3.54
C VAL A 74 3.56 8.19 -3.64
N GLN A 75 4.22 7.14 -3.16
CA GLN A 75 5.65 6.93 -3.33
C GLN A 75 5.86 5.58 -4.05
N PRO A 76 6.34 5.59 -5.31
CA PRO A 76 6.69 4.34 -5.99
C PRO A 76 7.96 3.75 -5.38
N ARG A 77 7.98 2.43 -5.23
CA ARG A 77 9.13 1.70 -4.71
C ARG A 77 9.43 0.47 -5.56
N SER A 78 10.69 0.34 -5.98
CA SER A 78 11.24 -0.87 -6.61
C SER A 78 12.13 -1.60 -5.59
N GLY A 79 13.44 -1.69 -5.80
CA GLY A 79 14.38 -2.34 -4.86
C GLY A 79 14.46 -1.70 -3.46
N GLY A 80 14.03 -0.45 -3.29
CA GLY A 80 13.94 0.18 -1.97
C GLY A 80 15.28 0.54 -1.32
N HIS A 81 16.35 0.74 -2.12
CA HIS A 81 17.67 1.15 -1.64
C HIS A 81 17.80 2.67 -1.42
N SER A 82 16.68 3.38 -1.28
CA SER A 82 16.70 4.77 -0.85
C SER A 82 17.13 4.81 0.63
N TYR A 83 18.16 5.59 0.93
CA TYR A 83 18.59 5.85 2.30
C TYR A 83 17.73 6.91 3.01
N ALA A 84 16.87 7.59 2.26
CA ALA A 84 16.00 8.70 2.67
C ALA A 84 14.53 8.31 2.62
#